data_AF-A0A915NAQ5-F1
#
_entry.id   AF-A0A915NAQ5-F1
#
_cell.length_a   1.000
_cell.length_b   1.000
_cell.length_c   1.000
_cell.angle_alpha   90.00
_cell.angle_beta   90.00
_cell.angle_gamma   90.00
#
_symmetry.space_group_name_H-M   'P 1'
#
loop_
_entity.id
_entity.type
_entity.pdbx_description
1 polymer ?
#
loop_
_entity_poly.entity_id
_entity_poly.type
_entity_poly.pdbx_seq_one_letter_code
_entity_poly.pdbx_strand_id
1 'polypeptide(L)'
;MLKKSEKALSETSSIDCEVHVSTRGRKPKQQSNDETITKHRRSVGMSEKPKENDDLALQLNKFYNNLMRKRTKARNNNELPIEHEEKQCIGPECTNSVRQGSKYCSERCGLALAQIRLKTILPQRFNDFFAKVPSKQIEDNKKLDNVEGQITLIHQKLKKFGEWKDNVENFLEAIKNAQPNAERPKSGDDNFVVGCPVCGGEFPMRE
;
A
#
# COMPACT_ATOMS: atom_id res chain seq x y z
N MET A 1 4.55 32.05 -55.70
CA MET A 1 5.86 32.35 -55.08
C MET A 1 5.73 32.08 -53.58
N LEU A 2 5.99 30.86 -53.09
CA LEU A 2 7.29 30.29 -52.69
C LEU A 2 8.07 31.15 -51.67
N LYS A 3 8.08 30.67 -50.41
CA LYS A 3 9.17 30.57 -49.42
C LYS A 3 8.55 30.01 -48.13
N LYS A 4 8.50 28.68 -47.91
CA LYS A 4 9.52 27.83 -47.25
C LYS A 4 10.12 28.46 -45.99
N SER A 5 9.76 27.91 -44.83
CA SER A 5 10.67 27.75 -43.70
C SER A 5 10.39 26.43 -43.01
N GLU A 6 11.29 25.49 -43.27
CA GLU A 6 11.45 24.22 -42.57
C GLU A 6 12.02 24.50 -41.17
N LYS A 7 11.54 23.78 -40.15
CA LYS A 7 12.33 23.52 -38.94
C LYS A 7 12.07 22.09 -38.48
N ALA A 8 13.11 21.27 -38.64
CA ALA A 8 13.16 19.87 -38.26
C ALA A 8 13.73 19.73 -36.83
N LEU A 9 13.23 18.69 -36.14
CA LEU A 9 13.83 17.83 -35.11
C LEU A 9 14.79 18.43 -34.06
N SER A 10 14.49 18.19 -32.77
CA SER A 10 15.12 17.12 -31.96
C SER A 10 15.03 17.43 -30.46
N GLU A 11 14.15 16.74 -29.72
CA GLU A 11 14.26 16.67 -28.26
C GLU A 11 13.94 15.24 -27.81
N THR A 12 14.99 14.45 -27.62
CA THR A 12 14.98 13.24 -26.80
C THR A 12 15.10 13.68 -25.35
N SER A 13 14.01 13.65 -24.59
CA SER A 13 14.06 13.87 -23.15
C SER A 13 14.47 12.58 -22.45
N SER A 14 15.69 12.61 -21.92
CA SER A 14 16.20 11.70 -20.91
C SER A 14 15.24 11.64 -19.73
N ILE A 15 14.81 10.44 -19.35
CA ILE A 15 14.10 10.21 -18.10
C ILE A 15 15.16 9.93 -17.03
N ASP A 16 15.61 10.99 -16.36
CA ASP A 16 16.43 10.89 -15.16
C ASP A 16 15.52 10.55 -13.97
N CYS A 17 15.60 9.31 -13.49
CA CYS A 17 15.01 8.91 -12.21
C CYS A 17 16.07 8.98 -11.11
N GLU A 18 16.19 10.12 -10.45
CA GLU A 18 16.88 10.24 -9.17
C GLU A 18 16.16 9.39 -8.10
N VAL A 19 16.88 8.44 -7.51
CA VAL A 19 16.37 7.62 -6.39
C VAL A 19 16.92 8.18 -5.09
N HIS A 20 16.05 8.83 -4.31
CA HIS A 20 16.30 9.16 -2.91
C HIS A 20 16.59 7.88 -2.11
N VAL A 21 17.81 7.77 -1.60
CA VAL A 21 18.24 6.73 -0.67
C VAL A 21 17.69 7.07 0.72
N SER A 22 16.70 6.33 1.20
CA SER A 22 16.29 6.33 2.62
C SER A 22 17.01 5.19 3.34
N THR A 23 18.06 5.53 4.08
CA THR A 23 18.74 4.62 5.01
C THR A 23 17.93 4.49 6.29
N ARG A 24 17.45 3.28 6.62
CA ARG A 24 16.99 2.94 7.98
C ARG A 24 17.66 1.65 8.45
N GLY A 25 18.24 1.76 9.64
CA GLY A 25 19.26 0.87 10.19
C GLY A 25 18.77 -0.47 10.73
N ARG A 26 19.74 -1.37 10.91
CA ARG A 26 19.63 -2.68 11.57
C ARG A 26 19.29 -2.52 13.05
N LYS A 27 18.32 -3.30 13.55
CA LYS A 27 18.15 -3.65 14.98
C LYS A 27 18.50 -5.14 15.21
N PRO A 28 18.94 -5.53 16.43
CA PRO A 28 19.59 -6.81 16.70
C PRO A 28 18.60 -7.97 16.94
N LYS A 29 19.12 -9.19 16.78
CA LYS A 29 18.45 -10.49 16.96
C LYS A 29 17.98 -10.69 18.41
N GLN A 30 16.71 -11.07 18.59
CA GLN A 30 16.24 -11.78 19.78
C GLN A 30 15.81 -13.20 19.40
N GLN A 31 16.14 -14.14 20.28
CA GLN A 31 15.99 -15.59 20.15
C GLN A 31 14.51 -15.99 20.11
N SER A 32 14.16 -16.85 19.15
CA SER A 32 12.85 -17.47 19.05
C SER A 32 12.77 -18.69 19.97
N ASN A 33 11.86 -18.63 20.95
CA ASN A 33 11.38 -19.83 21.63
C ASN A 33 10.26 -20.47 20.81
N ASP A 34 10.33 -21.79 20.77
CA ASP A 34 9.48 -22.72 20.05
C ASP A 34 8.11 -22.82 20.75
N GLU A 35 7.00 -22.64 20.02
CA GLU A 35 5.69 -23.12 20.45
C GLU A 35 4.77 -23.32 19.24
N THR A 36 4.40 -24.58 19.05
CA THR A 36 3.53 -25.11 18.01
C THR A 36 2.10 -24.57 18.11
N ILE A 37 1.61 -23.91 17.05
CA ILE A 37 0.18 -23.58 16.91
C ILE A 37 -0.37 -24.26 15.65
N THR A 38 -1.20 -25.27 15.93
CA THR A 38 -2.08 -26.01 15.01
C THR A 38 -2.98 -25.07 14.23
N LYS A 39 -2.88 -25.09 12.90
CA LYS A 39 -3.72 -24.27 12.01
C LYS A 39 -5.09 -24.93 11.80
N HIS A 40 -6.13 -24.33 12.37
CA HIS A 40 -7.53 -24.58 11.98
C HIS A 40 -7.74 -24.15 10.52
N ARG A 41 -8.26 -25.08 9.71
CA ARG A 41 -8.56 -24.90 8.29
C ARG A 41 -10.01 -24.42 8.16
N ARG A 42 -10.21 -23.18 7.67
CA ARG A 42 -11.55 -22.68 7.30
C ARG A 42 -12.04 -23.41 6.05
N SER A 43 -13.19 -24.07 6.19
CA SER A 43 -13.97 -24.65 5.10
C SER A 43 -14.67 -23.54 4.32
N VAL A 44 -14.39 -23.44 3.02
CA VAL A 44 -15.20 -22.64 2.08
C VAL A 44 -15.77 -23.58 1.02
N GLY A 45 -17.10 -23.67 1.05
CA GLY A 45 -18.04 -23.83 -0.05
C GLY A 45 -17.63 -24.65 -1.27
N MET A 46 -18.31 -25.79 -1.43
CA MET A 46 -18.38 -26.55 -2.67
C MET A 46 -19.13 -25.78 -3.75
N SER A 47 -18.54 -25.67 -4.94
CA SER A 47 -19.29 -25.57 -6.20
C SER A 47 -18.43 -26.03 -7.39
N GLU A 48 -18.93 -27.08 -8.05
CA GLU A 48 -18.76 -27.46 -9.46
C GLU A 48 -17.61 -28.41 -9.90
N LYS A 49 -18.07 -29.61 -10.28
CA LYS A 49 -17.56 -30.72 -11.11
C LYS A 49 -16.06 -30.73 -11.51
N PRO A 50 -15.33 -31.83 -11.21
CA PRO A 50 -13.94 -31.99 -11.61
C PRO A 50 -13.84 -32.26 -13.11
N LYS A 51 -13.04 -31.46 -13.82
CA LYS A 51 -12.66 -31.75 -15.21
C LYS A 51 -11.31 -32.47 -15.16
N GLU A 52 -11.15 -33.53 -15.95
CA GLU A 52 -9.95 -34.39 -16.03
C GLU A 52 -8.60 -33.65 -16.18
N ASN A 53 -8.61 -32.34 -16.43
CA ASN A 53 -7.45 -31.46 -16.47
C ASN A 53 -6.81 -31.14 -15.11
N ASP A 54 -7.47 -31.44 -13.99
CA ASP A 54 -6.94 -31.16 -12.65
C ASP A 54 -5.84 -32.14 -12.23
N ASP A 55 -5.89 -33.40 -12.68
CA ASP A 55 -4.85 -34.38 -12.33
C ASP A 55 -3.53 -34.09 -13.06
N LEU A 56 -3.60 -33.70 -14.34
CA LEU A 56 -2.40 -33.27 -15.08
C LEU A 56 -1.77 -32.02 -14.46
N ALA A 57 -2.58 -31.04 -14.06
CA ALA A 57 -2.10 -29.85 -13.37
C ALA A 57 -1.48 -30.19 -12.01
N LEU A 58 -2.09 -31.12 -11.25
CA LEU A 58 -1.57 -31.58 -9.97
C LEU A 58 -0.27 -32.38 -10.14
N GLN A 59 -0.16 -33.21 -11.17
CA GLN A 59 1.04 -33.95 -11.53
C GLN A 59 2.18 -33.00 -11.94
N LEU A 60 1.88 -31.98 -12.76
CA LEU A 60 2.86 -30.95 -13.15
C LEU A 60 3.34 -30.17 -11.93
N ASN A 61 2.43 -29.81 -11.03
CA ASN A 61 2.77 -29.08 -9.82
C ASN A 61 3.60 -29.95 -8.87
N LYS A 62 3.26 -31.23 -8.69
CA LYS A 62 4.08 -32.21 -7.95
C LYS A 62 5.46 -32.36 -8.57
N PHE A 63 5.55 -32.48 -9.89
CA PHE A 63 6.82 -32.57 -10.62
C PHE A 63 7.68 -31.31 -10.43
N TYR A 64 7.10 -30.12 -10.58
CA TYR A 64 7.77 -28.84 -10.35
C TYR A 64 8.28 -28.70 -8.91
N ASN A 65 7.44 -29.02 -7.92
CA ASN A 65 7.82 -28.99 -6.51
C ASN A 65 8.95 -29.99 -6.20
N ASN A 66 8.91 -31.19 -6.79
CA ASN A 66 9.98 -32.18 -6.66
C ASN A 66 11.29 -31.72 -7.33
N LEU A 67 11.22 -31.09 -8.50
CA LEU A 67 12.37 -30.50 -9.17
C LEU A 67 13.01 -29.39 -8.32
N MET A 68 12.19 -28.52 -7.73
CA MET A 68 12.66 -27.47 -6.82
C MET A 68 13.27 -28.05 -5.53
N ARG A 69 12.68 -29.11 -4.96
CA ARG A 69 13.20 -29.79 -3.77
C ARG A 69 14.50 -30.55 -4.04
N LYS A 70 14.68 -31.12 -5.23
CA LYS A 70 15.96 -31.73 -5.65
C LYS A 70 17.04 -30.66 -5.82
N ARG A 71 16.69 -29.49 -6.35
CA ARG A 71 17.61 -28.36 -6.53
C ARG A 71 18.06 -27.75 -5.21
N THR A 72 17.18 -27.66 -4.20
CA THR A 72 17.57 -27.20 -2.86
C THR A 72 18.39 -28.23 -2.08
N LYS A 73 18.07 -29.53 -2.19
CA LYS A 73 18.89 -30.59 -1.58
C LYS A 73 20.28 -30.71 -2.20
N ALA A 74 20.40 -30.59 -3.51
CA ALA A 74 21.70 -30.58 -4.20
C ALA A 74 22.57 -29.37 -3.81
N ARG A 75 21.96 -28.26 -3.39
CA ARG A 75 22.66 -27.07 -2.90
C ARG A 75 23.19 -27.24 -1.47
N ASN A 76 22.42 -27.91 -0.59
CA ASN A 76 22.83 -28.13 0.80
C ASN A 76 23.92 -29.21 0.97
N ASN A 77 24.01 -30.17 0.04
CA ASN A 77 24.97 -31.28 0.16
C ASN A 77 26.38 -30.95 -0.38
N ASN A 78 26.58 -29.77 -0.98
CA ASN A 78 27.85 -29.34 -1.58
C ASN A 78 28.48 -28.12 -0.89
N GLU A 79 28.11 -27.83 0.36
CA GLU A 79 28.80 -26.80 1.16
C GLU A 79 30.12 -27.37 1.72
N LEU A 80 31.08 -27.57 0.82
CA LEU A 80 32.47 -27.37 1.22
C LEU A 80 32.63 -25.88 1.55
N PRO A 81 33.47 -25.48 2.53
CA PRO A 81 33.80 -24.07 2.75
C PRO A 81 34.53 -23.52 1.53
N ILE A 82 33.77 -23.12 0.50
CA ILE A 82 34.30 -22.42 -0.66
C ILE A 82 34.68 -21.05 -0.11
N GLU A 83 35.98 -20.79 -0.02
CA GLU A 83 36.55 -19.46 0.04
C GLU A 83 35.75 -18.60 -0.94
N HIS A 84 34.91 -17.72 -0.39
CA HIS A 84 33.93 -16.97 -1.16
C HIS A 84 34.70 -15.94 -1.98
N GLU A 85 35.23 -16.35 -3.13
CA GLU A 85 35.53 -15.40 -4.20
C GLU A 85 34.24 -14.64 -4.45
N GLU A 86 34.24 -13.36 -4.10
CA GLU A 86 33.10 -12.47 -4.28
C GLU A 86 32.81 -12.37 -5.77
N LYS A 87 31.95 -13.26 -6.27
CA LYS A 87 31.57 -13.28 -7.68
C LYS A 87 30.95 -11.93 -8.03
N GLN A 88 31.41 -11.31 -9.11
CA GLN A 88 30.86 -10.08 -9.63
C GLN A 88 29.47 -10.31 -10.23
N CYS A 89 28.57 -9.34 -10.03
CA CYS A 89 27.24 -9.31 -10.62
C CYS A 89 27.31 -9.35 -12.15
N ILE A 90 26.46 -10.16 -12.78
CA ILE A 90 26.37 -10.26 -14.26
C ILE A 90 25.44 -9.18 -14.84
N GLY A 91 24.99 -8.22 -14.02
CA GLY A 91 24.17 -7.11 -14.49
C GLY A 91 24.94 -6.22 -15.47
N PRO A 92 24.26 -5.57 -16.44
CA PRO A 92 24.92 -4.60 -17.31
C PRO A 92 25.60 -3.52 -16.46
N GLU A 93 26.87 -3.23 -16.75
CA GLU A 93 27.70 -2.21 -16.08
C GLU A 93 27.79 -2.36 -14.54
N CYS A 94 27.51 -3.55 -14.01
CA CYS A 94 27.48 -3.76 -12.57
C CYS A 94 28.79 -4.38 -12.06
N THR A 95 29.44 -3.71 -11.11
CA THR A 95 30.65 -4.19 -10.42
C THR A 95 30.39 -4.71 -9.01
N ASN A 96 29.14 -4.64 -8.53
CA ASN A 96 28.76 -5.11 -7.21
C ASN A 96 28.92 -6.64 -7.08
N SER A 97 29.14 -7.12 -5.86
CA SER A 97 29.17 -8.56 -5.57
C SER A 97 27.78 -9.20 -5.65
N VAL A 98 27.76 -10.50 -5.97
CA VAL A 98 26.54 -11.30 -6.14
C VAL A 98 25.92 -11.65 -4.78
N ARG A 99 24.58 -11.56 -4.69
CA ARG A 99 23.84 -12.04 -3.51
C ARG A 99 23.88 -13.57 -3.44
N GLN A 100 23.98 -14.13 -2.23
CA GLN A 100 23.96 -15.58 -2.01
C GLN A 100 22.81 -16.28 -2.75
N GLY A 101 23.14 -17.24 -3.61
CA GLY A 101 22.16 -18.00 -4.38
C GLY A 101 21.57 -17.29 -5.61
N SER A 102 22.03 -16.09 -5.92
CA SER A 102 21.68 -15.34 -7.14
C SER A 102 22.87 -15.33 -8.10
N LYS A 103 22.67 -14.80 -9.30
CA LYS A 103 23.73 -14.36 -10.22
C LYS A 103 23.87 -12.84 -10.27
N TYR A 104 23.02 -12.14 -9.51
CA TYR A 104 22.86 -10.70 -9.53
C TYR A 104 22.90 -10.14 -8.11
N CYS A 105 23.38 -8.91 -7.95
CA CYS A 105 23.38 -8.21 -6.67
C CYS A 105 21.98 -7.76 -6.24
N SER A 106 21.07 -7.55 -7.20
CA SER A 106 19.68 -7.12 -6.98
C SER A 106 18.76 -7.69 -8.07
N GLU A 107 17.45 -7.71 -7.79
CA GLU A 107 16.44 -8.08 -8.79
C GLU A 107 16.44 -7.12 -9.98
N ARG A 108 16.66 -5.81 -9.72
CA ARG A 108 16.78 -4.78 -10.77
C ARG A 108 17.88 -5.11 -11.78
N CYS A 109 19.06 -5.54 -11.34
CA CYS A 109 20.15 -5.93 -12.24
C CYS A 109 19.79 -7.16 -13.10
N GLY A 110 19.07 -8.14 -12.52
CA GLY A 110 18.60 -9.31 -13.25
C GLY A 110 17.54 -8.96 -14.30
N LEU A 111 16.58 -8.09 -13.93
CA LEU A 111 15.53 -7.61 -14.82
C LEU A 111 16.11 -6.76 -15.96
N ALA A 112 17.04 -5.86 -15.66
CA ALA A 112 17.70 -5.02 -16.67
C ALA A 112 18.43 -5.87 -17.72
N LEU A 113 19.20 -6.88 -17.31
CA LEU A 113 19.86 -7.79 -18.25
C LEU A 113 18.84 -8.58 -19.09
N ALA A 114 17.78 -9.09 -18.46
CA ALA A 114 16.72 -9.81 -19.15
C ALA A 114 16.01 -8.92 -20.18
N GLN A 115 15.75 -7.66 -19.84
CA GLN A 115 15.14 -6.67 -20.72
C GLN A 115 16.01 -6.40 -21.94
N ILE A 116 17.32 -6.18 -21.75
CA ILE A 116 18.27 -6.02 -22.87
C ILE A 116 18.22 -7.24 -23.78
N ARG A 117 18.33 -8.45 -23.22
CA ARG A 117 18.29 -9.70 -24.01
C ARG A 117 16.98 -9.91 -24.75
N LEU A 118 15.85 -9.59 -24.13
CA LEU A 118 14.54 -9.66 -24.79
C LEU A 118 14.47 -8.68 -25.96
N LYS A 119 14.98 -7.46 -25.77
CA LYS A 119 15.00 -6.43 -26.82
C LYS A 119 15.92 -6.81 -27.98
N THR A 120 17.04 -7.49 -27.71
CA THR A 120 17.93 -7.98 -28.77
C THR A 120 17.34 -9.16 -29.56
N ILE A 121 16.61 -10.07 -28.89
CA ILE A 121 16.04 -11.26 -29.56
C ILE A 121 14.70 -10.94 -30.24
N LEU A 122 13.84 -10.12 -29.62
CA LEU A 122 12.46 -9.87 -30.04
C LEU A 122 12.10 -8.37 -30.03
N PRO A 123 12.74 -7.53 -30.85
CA PRO A 123 12.58 -6.06 -30.77
C PRO A 123 11.14 -5.60 -31.01
N GLN A 124 10.46 -6.15 -32.01
CA GLN A 124 9.10 -5.72 -32.37
C GLN A 124 8.07 -6.08 -31.30
N ARG A 125 8.03 -7.35 -30.88
CA ARG A 125 7.12 -7.80 -29.80
C ARG A 125 7.40 -7.09 -28.48
N PHE A 126 8.68 -6.83 -28.19
CA PHE A 126 9.06 -6.06 -27.02
C PHE A 126 8.43 -4.66 -27.07
N ASN A 127 8.63 -3.93 -28.16
CA ASN A 127 8.06 -2.60 -28.30
C ASN A 127 6.53 -2.62 -28.26
N ASP A 128 5.87 -3.55 -28.94
CA ASP A 128 4.40 -3.66 -28.95
C ASP A 128 3.83 -3.96 -27.57
N PHE A 129 4.49 -4.84 -26.80
CA PHE A 129 4.08 -5.21 -25.45
C PHE A 129 4.22 -4.02 -24.48
N PHE A 130 5.34 -3.31 -24.54
CA PHE A 130 5.61 -2.16 -23.67
C PHE A 130 4.96 -0.85 -24.15
N ALA A 131 4.46 -0.79 -25.39
CA ALA A 131 3.72 0.37 -25.91
C ALA A 131 2.36 0.55 -25.23
N LYS A 132 1.80 -0.51 -24.65
CA LYS A 132 0.51 -0.47 -23.96
C LYS A 132 0.70 -0.76 -22.49
N VAL A 133 0.04 0.01 -21.64
CA VAL A 133 -0.05 -0.30 -20.21
C VAL A 133 -0.84 -1.61 -20.06
N PRO A 134 -0.31 -2.64 -19.40
CA PRO A 134 -1.02 -3.90 -19.19
C PRO A 134 -2.37 -3.67 -18.48
N SER A 135 -3.42 -4.39 -18.90
CA SER A 135 -4.77 -4.25 -18.32
C SER A 135 -4.78 -4.42 -16.80
N LYS A 136 -3.92 -5.29 -16.28
CA LYS A 136 -3.78 -5.50 -14.84
C LYS A 136 -3.30 -4.25 -14.10
N GLN A 137 -2.33 -3.55 -14.68
CA GLN A 137 -1.80 -2.31 -14.11
C GLN A 137 -2.86 -1.20 -14.15
N ILE A 138 -3.71 -1.15 -15.17
CA ILE A 138 -4.85 -0.23 -15.23
C ILE A 138 -5.84 -0.52 -14.09
N GLU A 139 -6.18 -1.79 -13.84
CA GLU A 139 -7.07 -2.16 -12.72
C GLU A 139 -6.47 -1.79 -11.36
N ASP A 140 -5.17 -2.04 -11.18
CA ASP A 140 -4.52 -1.76 -9.90
C ASP A 140 -4.39 -0.25 -9.68
N ASN A 141 -4.12 0.54 -10.72
CA ASN A 141 -4.17 2.01 -10.65
C ASN A 141 -5.57 2.50 -10.28
N LYS A 142 -6.63 1.96 -10.88
CA LYS A 142 -8.01 2.31 -10.51
C LYS A 142 -8.33 2.03 -9.03
N LYS A 143 -7.76 0.96 -8.46
CA LYS A 143 -7.92 0.67 -7.02
C LYS A 143 -7.18 1.69 -6.17
N LEU A 144 -5.97 2.10 -6.59
CA LEU A 144 -5.22 3.16 -5.92
C LEU A 144 -6.00 4.48 -5.96
N ASP A 145 -6.50 4.89 -7.13
CA ASP A 145 -7.31 6.10 -7.30
C ASP A 145 -8.56 6.08 -6.38
N ASN A 146 -9.22 4.93 -6.27
CA ASN A 146 -10.38 4.77 -5.39
C ASN A 146 -9.99 4.93 -3.89
N VAL A 147 -8.85 4.38 -3.48
CA VAL A 147 -8.35 4.53 -2.09
C VAL A 147 -7.99 5.99 -1.83
N GLU A 148 -7.31 6.66 -2.75
CA GLU A 148 -6.97 8.08 -2.65
C GLU A 148 -8.22 8.97 -2.55
N GLY A 149 -9.27 8.64 -3.32
CA GLY A 149 -10.58 9.29 -3.21
C GLY A 149 -11.21 9.11 -1.83
N GLN A 150 -11.14 7.91 -1.24
CA GLN A 150 -11.63 7.65 0.11
C GLN A 150 -10.85 8.42 1.17
N ILE A 151 -9.52 8.47 1.06
CA ILE A 151 -8.66 9.25 1.96
C ILE A 151 -9.06 10.72 1.92
N THR A 152 -9.23 11.28 0.72
CA THR A 152 -9.64 12.67 0.53
C THR A 152 -11.02 12.95 1.16
N LEU A 153 -11.98 12.04 0.98
CA LEU A 153 -13.30 12.15 1.58
C LEU A 153 -13.24 12.12 3.12
N ILE A 154 -12.43 11.23 3.69
CA ILE A 154 -12.23 11.15 5.14
C ILE A 154 -11.60 12.44 5.67
N HIS A 155 -10.59 12.98 4.99
CA HIS A 155 -9.99 14.26 5.35
C HIS A 155 -11.00 15.42 5.32
N GLN A 156 -11.87 15.48 4.31
CA GLN A 156 -12.94 16.49 4.26
C GLN A 156 -13.93 16.35 5.42
N LYS A 157 -14.31 15.12 5.78
CA LYS A 157 -15.20 14.86 6.93
C LYS A 157 -14.54 15.26 8.24
N LEU A 158 -13.27 14.89 8.44
CA LEU A 158 -12.50 15.27 9.62
C LEU A 158 -12.39 16.79 9.76
N LYS A 159 -12.18 17.51 8.65
CA LYS A 159 -12.17 18.97 8.64
C LYS A 159 -13.50 19.54 9.15
N LYS A 160 -14.63 19.06 8.64
CA LYS A 160 -15.96 19.49 9.09
C LYS A 160 -16.21 19.20 10.57
N PHE A 161 -15.77 18.05 11.06
CA PHE A 161 -15.88 17.72 12.48
C PHE A 161 -14.98 18.63 13.34
N GLY A 162 -13.80 19.01 12.86
CA GLY A 162 -12.95 20.01 13.49
C GLY A 162 -13.64 21.37 13.60
N GLU A 163 -14.18 21.88 12.49
CA GLU A 163 -14.93 23.15 12.47
C GLU A 163 -16.12 23.13 13.45
N TRP A 164 -16.84 22.02 13.54
CA TRP A 164 -17.95 21.89 14.48
C TRP A 164 -17.49 21.86 15.94
N LYS A 165 -16.40 21.14 16.24
CA LYS A 165 -15.78 21.13 17.57
C LYS A 165 -15.38 22.54 17.99
N ASP A 166 -14.71 23.29 17.12
CA ASP A 166 -14.27 24.66 17.40
C ASP A 166 -15.48 25.56 17.70
N ASN A 167 -16.57 25.44 16.94
CA ASN A 167 -17.81 26.16 17.20
C ASN A 167 -18.39 25.85 18.58
N VAL A 168 -18.43 24.57 18.97
CA VAL A 168 -18.93 24.15 20.29
C VAL A 168 -18.03 24.67 21.41
N GLU A 169 -16.71 24.62 21.24
CA GLU A 169 -15.75 25.17 22.19
C GLU A 169 -15.95 26.69 22.37
N ASN A 170 -16.15 27.42 21.26
CA ASN A 170 -16.48 28.85 21.30
C ASN A 170 -17.78 29.13 22.07
N PHE A 171 -18.83 28.31 21.87
CA PHE A 171 -20.07 28.45 22.63
C PHE A 171 -19.87 28.19 24.13
N LEU A 172 -19.08 27.17 24.49
CA LEU A 172 -18.76 26.88 25.88
C LEU A 172 -17.98 28.02 26.54
N GLU A 173 -17.01 28.61 25.83
CA GLU A 173 -16.27 29.78 26.31
C GLU A 173 -17.18 31.00 26.48
N ALA A 174 -18.08 31.25 25.51
CA ALA A 174 -19.05 32.34 25.60
C ALA A 174 -19.98 32.19 26.82
N ILE A 175 -20.46 30.97 27.10
CA ILE A 175 -21.31 30.70 28.26
C ILE A 175 -20.53 30.86 29.56
N LYS A 176 -19.29 30.34 29.64
CA LYS A 176 -18.44 30.48 30.83
C LYS A 176 -18.17 31.95 31.17
N ASN A 177 -18.03 32.79 30.14
CA ASN A 177 -17.74 34.22 30.29
C ASN A 177 -19.00 35.09 30.33
N ALA A 178 -20.19 34.52 30.14
CA ALA A 178 -21.44 35.26 30.20
C ALA A 178 -21.72 35.69 31.64
N GLN A 179 -21.81 37.00 31.88
CA GLN A 179 -22.30 37.50 33.17
C GLN A 179 -23.81 37.29 33.27
N PRO A 180 -24.34 36.91 34.44
CA PRO A 180 -25.77 36.83 34.66
C PRO A 180 -26.40 38.20 34.41
N ASN A 181 -27.43 38.23 33.58
CA ASN A 181 -28.13 39.46 33.21
C ASN A 181 -28.79 40.07 34.47
N ALA A 182 -28.17 41.11 35.03
CA ALA A 182 -28.62 41.80 36.24
C ALA A 182 -29.87 42.68 36.01
N GLU A 183 -30.31 42.85 34.76
CA GLU A 183 -31.47 43.65 34.37
C GLU A 183 -32.71 42.80 34.09
N ARG A 184 -32.85 41.62 34.72
CA ARG A 184 -34.17 40.99 34.74
C ARG A 184 -35.01 41.76 35.78
N PRO A 185 -36.06 42.52 35.39
CA PRO A 185 -36.98 43.06 36.38
C PRO A 185 -37.54 41.87 37.14
N LYS A 186 -37.36 41.87 38.47
CA LYS A 186 -38.10 40.98 39.35
C LYS A 186 -39.57 41.36 39.20
N SER A 187 -40.29 40.77 38.24
CA SER A 187 -41.74 40.81 38.28
C SER A 187 -42.12 39.96 39.49
N GLY A 188 -42.64 40.60 40.53
CA GLY A 188 -43.04 39.96 41.79
C GLY A 188 -44.27 39.08 41.63
N ASP A 189 -44.17 38.07 40.78
CA ASP A 189 -45.14 36.99 40.63
C ASP A 189 -44.40 35.69 40.92
N ASP A 190 -44.12 35.48 42.21
CA ASP A 190 -43.28 34.41 42.76
C ASP A 190 -43.99 33.04 42.77
N ASN A 191 -44.69 32.71 41.67
CA ASN A 191 -45.35 31.43 41.50
C ASN A 191 -45.04 30.81 40.13
N PHE A 192 -43.77 30.89 39.70
CA PHE A 192 -43.29 30.22 38.49
C PHE A 192 -43.11 28.72 38.78
N VAL A 193 -43.98 27.90 38.19
CA VAL A 193 -43.98 26.44 38.32
C VAL A 193 -43.32 25.84 37.07
N VAL A 194 -42.24 25.09 37.25
CA VAL A 194 -41.54 24.41 36.16
C VAL A 194 -42.02 22.97 36.07
N GLY A 195 -42.57 22.61 34.91
CA GLY A 195 -42.99 21.24 34.61
C GLY A 195 -41.81 20.37 34.18
N CYS A 196 -41.67 19.19 34.77
CA CYS A 196 -40.74 18.18 34.28
C CYS A 196 -41.26 17.59 32.96
N PRO A 197 -40.54 17.74 31.83
CA PRO A 197 -41.01 17.24 30.53
C PRO A 197 -41.06 15.71 30.44
N VAL A 198 -40.53 15.00 31.45
CA VAL A 198 -40.47 13.53 31.47
C VAL A 198 -41.58 12.93 32.32
N CYS A 199 -41.86 13.49 33.51
CA CYS A 199 -42.87 12.93 34.43
C CYS A 199 -44.11 13.82 34.60
N GLY A 200 -44.17 15.00 33.97
CA GLY A 200 -45.30 15.92 34.06
C GLY A 200 -45.50 16.55 35.44
N GLY A 201 -44.60 16.30 36.39
CA GLY A 201 -44.65 16.91 37.71
C GLY A 201 -44.38 18.40 37.63
N GLU A 202 -45.25 19.18 38.26
CA GLU A 202 -45.15 20.62 38.41
C GLU A 202 -44.42 20.95 39.72
N PHE A 203 -43.32 21.68 39.63
CA PHE A 203 -42.51 22.05 40.81
C PHE A 203 -42.38 23.56 40.92
N PRO A 204 -42.67 24.16 42.09
CA PRO A 204 -42.42 25.59 42.31
C PRO A 204 -40.91 25.84 42.32
N MET A 205 -40.46 26.84 41.55
CA MET A 205 -39.06 27.25 41.54
C MET A 205 -38.75 27.98 42.85
N ARG A 206 -37.92 27.39 43.72
CA ARG A 206 -37.45 28.06 44.95
C ARG A 206 -36.28 28.97 44.62
N GLU A 207 -36.30 30.19 45.16
CA GLU A 207 -35.17 31.14 45.14
C GLU A 207 -33.91 30.58 45.81
#